data_AF-A0A8T4D7R2-F1
#
_entry.id   AF-A0A8T4D7R2-F1
#
_cell.length_a   1.000
_cell.length_b   1.000
_cell.length_c   1.000
_cell.angle_alpha   90.00
_cell.angle_beta   90.00
_cell.angle_gamma   90.00
#
_symmetry.space_group_name_H-M   'P 1'
#
loop_
_entity.id
_entity.type
_entity.pdbx_description
1 polymer ?
#
loop_
_entity_poly.entity_id
_entity_poly.type
_entity_poly.pdbx_seq_one_letter_code
_entity_poly.pdbx_strand_id
1 'polypeptide(L)' 'MQLIRKVNSTYSQVNPNLQLLQKEGIIFDEHCGRMRTIRLNKENPKTQLLLQALRILETPTDNKQPNKN' A
#
# COMPACT_ATOMS: atom_id res chain seq x y z
N MET A 1 -16.90 3.66 1.67
CA MET A 1 -15.48 4.09 1.64
C MET A 1 -14.78 3.79 2.98
N GLN A 2 -14.53 2.51 3.28
CA GLN A 2 -13.83 2.13 4.51
C GLN A 2 -12.32 2.46 4.44
N LEU A 3 -11.72 2.36 3.26
CA LEU A 3 -10.30 2.65 3.05
C LEU A 3 -9.96 4.09 3.44
N ILE A 4 -10.71 5.07 2.91
CA ILE A 4 -10.56 6.51 3.22
C ILE A 4 -10.56 6.77 4.73
N ARG A 5 -11.49 6.12 5.46
CA ARG A 5 -11.57 6.25 6.92
C ARG A 5 -10.35 5.65 7.62
N LYS A 6 -9.86 4.49 7.17
CA LYS A 6 -8.68 3.83 7.76
C LYS A 6 -7.40 4.63 7.57
N VAL A 7 -7.23 5.27 6.42
CA VAL A 7 -6.03 6.08 6.13
C VAL A 7 -6.15 7.53 6.60
N ASN A 8 -7.27 7.90 7.24
CA ASN A 8 -7.56 9.25 7.70
C ASN A 8 -7.28 10.33 6.64
N SER A 9 -7.78 10.12 5.41
CA SER A 9 -7.54 11.00 4.26
C SER A 9 -8.85 11.29 3.52
N THR A 10 -8.79 11.99 2.39
CA THR A 10 -9.96 12.33 1.57
C THR A 10 -10.01 11.54 0.27
N TYR A 11 -11.19 11.48 -0.37
CA TYR A 11 -11.33 10.80 -1.67
C TYR A 11 -10.40 11.39 -2.73
N SER A 12 -10.30 12.72 -2.80
CA SER A 12 -9.45 13.42 -3.77
C SER A 12 -7.97 13.14 -3.57
N GLN A 13 -7.54 12.86 -2.34
CA GLN A 13 -6.15 12.46 -2.04
C GLN A 13 -5.91 10.96 -2.29
N VAL A 14 -6.87 10.11 -1.93
CA VAL A 14 -6.71 8.65 -2.05
C VAL A 14 -6.88 8.16 -3.50
N ASN A 15 -7.79 8.75 -4.27
CA ASN A 15 -8.14 8.24 -5.59
C ASN A 15 -6.99 8.29 -6.62
N PRO A 16 -6.18 9.36 -6.72
CA PRO A 16 -5.01 9.37 -7.60
C PRO A 16 -4.00 8.27 -7.25
N ASN A 17 -3.80 8.00 -5.97
CA ASN A 17 -2.90 6.93 -5.51
C ASN A 17 -3.43 5.55 -5.93
N LEU A 18 -4.75 5.32 -5.80
CA LEU A 18 -5.37 4.07 -6.27
C LEU A 18 -5.23 3.90 -7.78
N GLN A 19 -5.42 4.97 -8.56
CA GLN A 19 -5.23 4.94 -10.01
C GLN A 19 -3.78 4.59 -10.39
N LEU A 20 -2.80 5.15 -9.68
CA LEU A 20 -1.39 4.82 -9.88
C LEU A 20 -1.11 3.35 -9.55
N LEU A 21 -1.56 2.87 -8.39
CA LEU A 21 -1.38 1.47 -7.98
C LEU A 21 -2.06 0.49 -8.94
N GLN A 22 -3.22 0.86 -9.49
CA GLN A 22 -3.91 0.06 -10.51
C GLN A 22 -3.12 0.03 -11.82
N LYS A 23 -2.61 1.18 -12.27
CA LYS A 23 -1.79 1.29 -13.49
C LYS A 23 -0.53 0.43 -13.40
N GLU A 24 0.09 0.36 -12.22
CA GLU A 24 1.26 -0.50 -11.95
C GLU A 24 0.88 -1.98 -11.76
N GLY A 25 -0.40 -2.31 -11.78
CA GLY A 25 -0.94 -3.65 -11.58
C GLY A 25 -0.85 -4.15 -10.15
N ILE A 26 -0.62 -3.26 -9.18
CA ILE A 26 -0.47 -3.59 -7.75
C ILE A 26 -1.82 -3.89 -7.11
N ILE A 27 -2.88 -3.23 -7.56
CA ILE A 27 -4.25 -3.48 -7.12
C ILE A 27 -5.18 -3.75 -8.30
N PHE A 28 -6.27 -4.46 -8.01
CA PHE A 28 -7.48 -4.49 -8.82
C PHE A 28 -8.48 -3.52 -8.20
N ASP A 29 -9.15 -2.74 -9.06
CA ASP A 29 -10.16 -1.76 -8.67
C ASP A 29 -11.41 -1.96 -9.53
N GLU A 30 -12.42 -2.57 -8.93
CA GLU A 30 -13.62 -3.05 -9.62
C GLU A 30 -14.88 -2.40 -9.06
N HIS A 31 -15.85 -2.16 -9.95
CA HIS A 31 -17.16 -1.61 -9.58
C HIS A 31 -18.21 -2.72 -9.67
N CYS A 32 -18.70 -3.16 -8.50
CA CYS A 32 -19.82 -4.08 -8.37
C CYS A 32 -21.08 -3.28 -8.06
N GLY A 33 -21.74 -2.78 -9.11
CA GLY A 33 -22.89 -1.87 -8.99
C GLY A 33 -22.50 -0.56 -8.32
N ARG A 34 -23.07 -0.25 -7.16
CA ARG A 34 -22.75 0.96 -6.38
C ARG A 34 -21.53 0.80 -5.46
N MET A 35 -20.97 -0.40 -5.38
CA MET A 35 -19.85 -0.71 -4.49
C MET A 35 -18.54 -0.78 -5.27
N ARG A 36 -17.54 -0.02 -4.83
CA ARG A 36 -16.17 -0.11 -5.32
C ARG A 36 -15.38 -1.08 -4.44
N THR A 37 -14.81 -2.11 -5.04
CA THR A 37 -14.01 -3.14 -4.39
C THR A 37 -12.56 -2.99 -4.83
N ILE A 38 -11.67 -2.82 -3.86
CA ILE A 38 -10.23 -2.71 -4.09
C ILE A 38 -9.57 -3.96 -3.52
N ARG A 39 -8.80 -4.67 -4.36
CA ARG A 39 -8.09 -5.91 -4.01
C ARG A 39 -6.62 -5.80 -4.33
N LEU A 40 -5.77 -6.36 -3.48
CA LEU A 40 -4.33 -6.41 -3.74
C LEU A 40 -4.00 -7.53 -4.74
N ASN A 41 -3.20 -7.22 -5.76
CA ASN A 41 -2.68 -8.20 -6.70
C ASN A 41 -1.40 -8.85 -6.16
N LYS A 42 -1.55 -9.92 -5.35
CA LYS A 42 -0.44 -10.60 -4.67
C LYS A 42 0.51 -11.36 -5.61
N GLU A 43 0.04 -11.67 -6.82
CA GLU A 43 0.80 -12.42 -7.82
C GLU A 43 1.76 -11.50 -8.60
N ASN A 44 1.52 -10.19 -8.60
CA ASN A 44 2.41 -9.25 -9.26
C ASN A 44 3.74 -9.11 -8.49
N PRO A 45 4.90 -9.31 -9.16
CA PRO A 45 6.21 -9.19 -8.51
C PRO A 45 6.46 -7.78 -7.92
N LYS A 46 5.95 -6.72 -8.54
CA LYS A 46 6.04 -5.34 -8.00
C LYS A 46 5.32 -5.23 -6.67
N THR A 47 4.16 -5.88 -6.52
CA THR A 47 3.43 -5.92 -5.24
C THR A 47 4.26 -6.59 -4.17
N GLN A 48 4.91 -7.73 -4.46
CA GLN A 48 5.71 -8.43 -3.48
C GLN A 48 6.92 -7.61 -3.02
N LEU A 49 7.63 -6.98 -3.96
CA LEU A 49 8.75 -6.09 -3.66
C LEU A 49 8.31 -4.88 -2.84
N LEU A 50 7.17 -4.25 -3.18
CA LEU A 50 6.63 -3.13 -2.43
C LEU A 50 6.28 -3.53 -1.00
N LEU A 51 5.60 -4.66 -0.81
CA LEU A 51 5.30 -5.16 0.54
C LEU A 51 6.56 -5.49 1.34
N GLN A 52 7.59 -6.03 0.70
CA GLN A 52 8.86 -6.29 1.35
C GLN A 52 9.54 -4.98 1.78
N ALA A 53 9.57 -3.97 0.91
CA ALA A 53 10.11 -2.65 1.23
C ALA A 53 9.36 -2.00 2.40
N LEU A 54 8.03 -2.05 2.40
CA LEU A 54 7.21 -1.54 3.50
C LEU A 54 7.51 -2.24 4.82
N ARG A 55 7.69 -3.56 4.83
CA ARG A 55 8.08 -4.32 6.04
C ARG A 55 9.43 -3.89 6.60
N ILE A 56 10.41 -3.62 5.73
CA ILE A 56 11.73 -3.12 6.12
C ILE A 56 11.61 -1.71 6.74
N LEU A 57 10.71 -0.87 6.22
CA LEU A 57 10.47 0.47 6.75
C LEU A 57 9.68 0.46 8.06
N GLU A 58 8.84 -0.55 8.28
CA GLU A 58 8.11 -0.75 9.54
C GLU A 58 9.01 -1.24 10.69
N THR A 59 10.14 -1.88 10.39
CA THR A 59 11.11 -2.23 11.45
C THR A 59 11.80 -0.96 11.95
N PRO A 60 11.69 -0.62 13.25
CA PRO A 60 12.39 0.52 13.80
C PRO A 60 13.90 0.28 13.62
N THR A 61 14.56 1.18 12.90
CA THR A 61 16.02 1.24 12.85
C THR A 61 16.54 1.69 14.22
N ASP A 62 16.56 0.79 15.19
CA ASP A 62 17.28 0.96 16.45
C ASP A 62 18.50 0.02 16.44
N ASN A 63 19.33 0.15 15.40
CA ASN A 63 20.68 -0.38 15.41
C ASN A 63 21.62 0.69 15.94
N LYS A 64 21.52 0.99 17.26
CA LYS A 64 22.69 1.47 17.99
C LYS A 64 23.73 0.37 17.91
N GLN A 65 24.75 0.56 17.09
CA GLN A 65 25.99 -0.23 17.21
C GLN A 65 26.53 0.01 18.64
N PRO A 66 26.64 -1.01 19.51
CA PRO A 66 27.49 -0.86 20.68
C PRO A 66 28.93 -0.77 20.18
N ASN A 67 29.57 0.37 20.45
CA ASN A 67 31.01 0.58 20.32
C ASN A 67 31.75 -0.68 20.79
N LYS A 68 32.52 -1.29 19.89
CA LYS A 68 33.54 -2.27 20.28
C LYS A 68 34.78 -1.49 20.70
N ASN A 69 35.04 -1.59 22.01
CA ASN A 69 36.29 -1.38 22.75
C ASN A 69 36.86 0.04 22.80
#